data_AF-A0AAD6T144-F1
#
_entry.id   AF-A0AAD6T144-F1
#
_cell.length_a   1.000
_cell.length_b   1.000
_cell.length_c   1.000
_cell.angle_alpha   90.00
_cell.angle_beta   90.00
_cell.angle_gamma   90.00
#
_symmetry.space_group_name_H-M   'P 1'
#
loop_
_entity.id
_entity.type
_entity.pdbx_description
1 polymer ?
#
loop_
_entity_poly.entity_id
_entity_poly.type
_entity_poly.pdbx_seq_one_letter_code
_entity_poly.pdbx_strand_id
1 'polypeptide(L)'
;LGIGTFKTASPGYLTLMHLGTDGLGRQPNKPVAVKRMYVRRAMPTEANPNGWAINRLTAPDEYRKTLMEANILLWADSIIEV
;
A
#
# COMPACT_ATOMS: atom_id res chain seq x y z
N LEU A 1 -1.28 -12.08 0.15
CA LEU A 1 -1.24 -10.96 -0.83
C LEU A 1 -2.57 -10.99 -1.58
N GLY A 2 -3.28 -9.86 -1.70
CA GLY A 2 -4.69 -9.82 -2.12
C GLY A 2 -5.32 -8.44 -2.00
N ILE A 3 -6.65 -8.37 -2.00
CA ILE A 3 -7.42 -7.12 -1.95
C ILE A 3 -8.05 -6.97 -0.56
N GLY A 4 -7.66 -5.93 0.18
CA GLY A 4 -8.33 -5.51 1.41
C GLY A 4 -9.42 -4.48 1.13
N THR A 5 -10.02 -3.92 2.18
CA THR A 5 -11.11 -2.92 2.04
C THR A 5 -10.67 -1.65 1.31
N PHE A 6 -9.45 -1.18 1.58
CA PHE A 6 -8.93 0.12 1.08
C PHE A 6 -7.65 0.00 0.25
N LYS A 7 -6.99 -1.16 0.28
CA LYS A 7 -5.65 -1.33 -0.29
C LYS A 7 -5.51 -2.71 -0.93
N THR A 8 -4.75 -2.77 -2.01
CA THR A 8 -4.26 -4.03 -2.57
C THR A 8 -2.87 -4.30 -2.02
N ALA A 9 -2.54 -5.56 -1.76
CA ALA A 9 -1.21 -6.00 -1.35
C ALA A 9 -0.67 -7.03 -2.34
N SER A 10 0.46 -6.75 -2.97
CA SER A 10 1.15 -7.64 -3.92
C SER A 10 2.56 -8.01 -3.42
N PRO A 11 3.09 -9.18 -3.79
CA PRO A 11 4.48 -9.49 -3.48
C PRO A 11 5.39 -8.53 -4.23
N GLY A 12 6.51 -8.19 -3.63
CA GLY A 12 7.57 -7.45 -4.28
C GLY A 12 8.91 -7.75 -3.63
N TYR A 13 9.95 -7.17 -4.22
CA TYR A 13 11.30 -7.23 -3.68
C TYR A 13 11.85 -5.81 -3.62
N LEU A 14 12.66 -5.52 -2.60
CA LEU A 14 13.44 -4.28 -2.56
C LEU A 14 14.48 -4.29 -3.69
N THR A 15 14.86 -3.09 -4.14
CA THR A 15 15.72 -2.88 -5.30
C THR A 15 16.96 -3.76 -5.30
N LEU A 16 17.45 -4.13 -6.49
CA LEU A 16 18.62 -5.00 -6.67
C LEU A 16 19.90 -4.42 -6.04
N MET A 17 19.97 -3.09 -5.89
CA MET A 17 21.14 -2.39 -5.37
C MET A 17 20.85 -1.78 -4.01
N HIS A 18 21.88 -1.81 -3.16
CA HIS A 18 21.90 -1.13 -1.86
C HIS A 18 21.79 0.38 -2.10
N LEU A 19 20.71 0.99 -1.62
CA LEU A 19 20.63 2.45 -1.51
C LEU A 19 21.43 2.84 -0.27
N GLY A 20 22.41 3.74 -0.39
CA GLY A 20 23.31 4.19 0.70
C GLY A 20 22.61 4.97 1.82
N THR A 21 21.32 4.71 2.02
CA THR A 21 20.44 5.28 3.03
C THR A 21 20.15 4.25 4.11
N ASP A 22 19.92 4.69 5.34
CA ASP A 22 19.44 3.83 6.42
C ASP A 22 18.02 3.30 6.16
N GLY A 23 17.65 2.20 6.82
CA GLY A 23 16.33 1.58 6.73
C GLY A 23 16.21 0.48 5.65
N LEU A 24 15.00 0.26 5.14
CA LEU A 24 14.68 -0.81 4.18
C LEU A 24 15.53 -0.75 2.89
N GLY A 25 15.92 0.45 2.45
CA GLY A 25 16.79 0.64 1.28
C GLY A 25 18.20 0.04 1.43
N ARG A 26 18.60 -0.31 2.67
CA ARG A 26 19.88 -0.97 2.96
C ARG A 26 19.94 -2.44 2.55
N GLN A 27 18.78 -3.08 2.43
CA GLN A 27 18.71 -4.53 2.25
C GLN A 27 18.20 -4.86 0.84
N PRO A 28 19.10 -5.11 -0.14
CA PRO A 28 18.67 -5.50 -1.48
C PRO A 28 18.00 -6.88 -1.44
N ASN A 29 17.12 -7.14 -2.42
CA ASN A 29 16.48 -8.45 -2.63
C ASN A 29 15.67 -9.00 -1.45
N LYS A 30 15.27 -8.16 -0.49
CA LYS A 30 14.37 -8.59 0.58
C LYS A 30 12.94 -8.73 0.04
N PRO A 31 12.25 -9.84 0.32
CA PRO A 31 10.83 -9.97 0.01
C PRO A 31 10.03 -8.97 0.85
N VAL A 32 9.14 -8.24 0.19
CA VAL A 32 8.27 -7.23 0.82
C VAL A 32 6.84 -7.36 0.32
N ALA A 33 5.90 -6.86 1.11
CA ALA A 33 4.52 -6.69 0.68
C ALA A 33 4.32 -5.25 0.20
N VAL A 34 4.14 -5.08 -1.12
CA VAL A 34 3.84 -3.79 -1.72
C VAL A 34 2.35 -3.51 -1.53
N LYS A 35 2.04 -2.51 -0.71
CA LYS A 35 0.66 -2.06 -0.48
C LYS A 35 0.37 -0.84 -1.35
N ARG A 36 -0.79 -0.85 -1.99
CA ARG A 36 -1.24 0.25 -2.85
C ARG A 36 -2.68 0.62 -2.55
N MET A 37 -2.94 1.89 -2.29
CA MET A 37 -4.29 2.36 -1.98
C MET A 37 -5.18 2.34 -3.23
N TYR A 38 -6.49 2.20 -3.02
CA TYR A 38 -7.46 2.31 -4.08
C TYR A 38 -8.79 2.84 -3.54
N VAL A 39 -9.65 3.29 -4.45
CA VAL A 39 -11.04 3.61 -4.14
C VAL A 39 -11.95 2.67 -4.91
N ARG A 40 -13.03 2.23 -4.27
CA ARG A 40 -14.06 1.43 -4.93
C ARG A 40 -14.92 2.37 -5.76
N ARG A 41 -14.97 2.13 -7.07
CA ARG A 41 -15.92 2.80 -7.96
C ARG A 41 -17.08 1.85 -8.21
N ALA A 42 -18.29 2.26 -7.86
CA ALA A 42 -19.49 1.52 -8.22
C ALA A 42 -19.59 1.41 -9.75
N MET A 43 -19.65 0.18 -10.25
CA MET A 43 -19.76 -0.17 -11.66
C MET A 43 -20.80 -1.29 -11.78
N PRO A 44 -22.08 -0.97 -11.55
CA PRO A 44 -23.15 -1.95 -11.65
C PRO A 44 -23.37 -2.36 -13.11
N THR A 45 -23.67 -3.64 -13.32
CA THR A 45 -24.13 -4.18 -14.62
C THR A 45 -25.43 -4.94 -14.41
N GLU A 46 -26.17 -5.23 -15.48
CA GLU A 46 -27.41 -6.03 -15.40
C GLU A 46 -27.17 -7.39 -14.74
N ALA A 47 -26.01 -8.00 -14.97
CA ALA A 47 -25.61 -9.26 -14.33
C ALA A 47 -25.01 -9.09 -12.92
N ASN A 48 -24.56 -7.89 -12.54
CA ASN A 48 -23.97 -7.61 -11.24
C ASN A 48 -24.40 -6.22 -10.71
N PRO A 49 -25.56 -6.13 -10.05
CA PRO A 49 -26.11 -4.87 -9.53
C PRO A 49 -25.22 -4.21 -8.48
N ASN A 50 -24.38 -4.99 -7.79
CA ASN A 50 -23.43 -4.52 -6.77
C ASN A 50 -21.99 -4.50 -7.31
N GLY A 51 -21.83 -4.47 -8.63
CA GLY A 51 -20.54 -4.45 -9.29
C GLY A 51 -19.71 -3.25 -8.86
N TRP A 52 -18.43 -3.49 -8.63
CA TRP A 52 -17.48 -2.44 -8.32
C TRP A 52 -16.14 -2.75 -8.96
N ALA A 53 -15.38 -1.70 -9.22
CA ALA A 53 -14.02 -1.78 -9.73
C ALA A 53 -13.03 -1.07 -8.82
N ILE A 54 -11.80 -1.55 -8.83
CA ILE A 54 -10.66 -0.89 -8.21
C ILE A 54 -10.30 0.31 -9.08
N ASN A 55 -10.45 1.51 -8.55
CA ASN A 55 -9.94 2.72 -9.18
C ASN A 55 -8.72 3.24 -8.44
N ARG A 56 -7.72 3.71 -9.20
CA ARG A 56 -6.47 4.23 -8.63
C ARG A 56 -6.64 5.70 -8.28
N LEU A 57 -6.00 6.09 -7.18
CA LEU A 57 -5.88 7.49 -6.80
C LEU A 57 -4.88 8.18 -7.73
N THR A 58 -4.97 9.52 -7.79
CA THR A 58 -3.91 10.31 -8.42
C THR A 58 -2.60 10.14 -7.62
N ALA A 59 -1.45 10.30 -8.28
CA ALA A 59 -0.16 10.15 -7.60
C ALA A 59 0.00 11.09 -6.38
N PRO A 60 -0.42 12.37 -6.43
CA PRO A 60 -0.35 13.25 -5.26
C PRO A 60 -1.22 12.76 -4.08
N ASP A 61 -2.45 12.32 -4.35
CA ASP A 61 -3.36 11.83 -3.31
C ASP A 61 -2.86 10.53 -2.70
N GLU A 62 -2.35 9.63 -3.55
CA GLU A 62 -1.77 8.36 -3.15
C GLU A 62 -0.54 8.60 -2.26
N TYR A 63 0.36 9.51 -2.65
CA TYR A 63 1.54 9.87 -1.87
C TYR A 63 1.16 10.44 -0.50
N ARG A 64 0.24 11.41 -0.46
CA ARG A 64 -0.22 12.03 0.79
C ARG A 64 -0.81 11.01 1.76
N LYS A 65 -1.68 10.11 1.28
CA LYS A 65 -2.28 9.07 2.13
C LYS A 65 -1.26 8.01 2.56
N THR A 66 -0.28 7.69 1.72
CA THR A 66 0.80 6.76 2.06
C THR A 66 1.66 7.31 3.20
N LEU A 67 2.02 8.59 3.16
CA LEU A 67 2.73 9.24 4.26
C LEU A 67 1.91 9.23 5.55
N MET A 68 0.60 9.50 5.47
CA MET A 68 -0.27 9.46 6.64
C MET A 68 -0.33 8.05 7.25
N GLU A 69 -0.44 6.99 6.44
CA GLU A 69 -0.36 5.61 6.93
C GLU A 69 1.00 5.31 7.58
N ALA A 70 2.10 5.71 6.95
CA ALA A 70 3.43 5.49 7.50
C ALA A 70 3.59 6.15 8.88
N ASN A 71 3.09 7.38 9.04
CA ASN A 71 3.10 8.08 10.33
C ASN A 71 2.23 7.38 11.38
N ILE A 72 1.02 6.92 11.00
CA ILE A 72 0.16 6.16 11.92
C ILE A 72 0.85 4.88 12.39
N LEU A 73 1.52 4.16 11.49
CA LEU A 73 2.25 2.95 11.84
C LEU A 73 3.44 3.26 12.75
N LEU A 74 4.18 4.33 12.48
CA LEU A 74 5.27 4.78 13.33
C LEU A 74 4.77 5.14 14.74
N TRP A 75 3.65 5.86 14.84
CA TRP A 75 3.05 6.18 16.13
C TRP A 75 2.54 4.93 16.85
N ALA A 76 1.89 4.01 16.14
CA ALA A 76 1.46 2.74 16.72
C ALA A 76 2.65 1.96 17.27
N ASP A 77 3.76 1.89 16.54
CA ASP A 77 5.01 1.24 16.99
C ASP A 77 5.54 1.90 18.28
N SER A 78 5.55 3.24 18.35
CA SER A 78 5.98 3.95 19.56
C SER A 78 5.10 3.74 20.79
N ILE A 79 3.85 3.30 20.60
CA ILE A 79 2.91 2.99 21.70
C ILE A 79 3.00 1.51 22.08
N ILE A 80 3.41 0.65 21.15
CA ILE A 80 3.50 -0.80 21.32
C ILE A 80 4.76 -1.23 22.10
N GLU A 81 5.57 -0.28 22.62
CA GLU A 81 6.70 -0.59 23.52
C GLU A 81 6.28 -1.53 24.67
N VAL A 82 6.59 -2.82 24.46
CA VAL A 82 6.52 -3.98 25.38
C VAL A 82 7.81 -4.77 25.18
#